data_AF-A0A6C0ACT9-F1
#
_entry.id   AF-A0A6C0ACT9-F1
#
_cell.length_a   1.000
_cell.length_b   1.000
_cell.length_c   1.000
_cell.angle_alpha   90.00
_cell.angle_beta   90.00
_cell.angle_gamma   90.00
#
_symmetry.space_group_name_H-M   'P 1'
#
loop_
_entity.id
_entity.type
_entity.pdbx_description
1 polymer ?
#
loop_
_entity_poly.entity_id
_entity_poly.type
_entity_poly.pdbx_seq_one_letter_code
_entity_poly.pdbx_strand_id
1 'polypeptide(L)'
;MKYICEICNYKTEDSSNWCKHKQSKKHIEKVQLLRDLKMDITFCNSKITVKYHQTEKVKSYICKHCDFTTSHRPSLYRHQNNCMVGKLEEKDKELLTQENTHLKQVIEMLRDSLINGGNNSSTNGNSITEALYKKMKNNPPLMELDYDDFLSKHIHKDE
;
A
#
# COMPACT_ATOMS: atom_id res chain seq x y z
N MET A 1 11.79 32.24 52.62
CA MET A 1 11.61 31.78 51.22
C MET A 1 11.94 32.96 50.32
N LYS A 2 12.77 32.80 49.28
CA LYS A 2 13.18 33.92 48.40
C LYS A 2 12.22 34.02 47.21
N TYR A 3 11.60 35.18 47.03
CA TYR A 3 10.77 35.50 45.88
C TYR A 3 11.61 36.17 44.79
N ILE A 4 11.55 35.65 43.56
CA ILE A 4 12.33 36.12 42.42
C ILE A 4 11.40 36.36 41.24
N CYS A 5 11.44 37.56 40.67
CA CYS A 5 10.75 37.91 39.43
C CYS A 5 11.73 37.81 38.27
N GLU A 6 11.56 36.81 37.42
CA GLU A 6 12.37 36.62 36.22
C GLU A 6 12.17 37.73 35.18
N ILE A 7 11.00 38.37 35.18
CA ILE A 7 10.70 39.48 34.25
C ILE A 7 11.50 40.73 34.62
N CYS A 8 11.67 41.01 35.91
CA CYS A 8 12.30 42.23 36.41
C CYS A 8 13.67 42.00 37.05
N ASN A 9 14.11 40.74 37.19
CA ASN A 9 15.22 40.30 38.03
C ASN A 9 15.16 40.82 39.48
N TYR A 10 13.96 41.16 39.96
CA TYR A 10 13.72 41.63 41.32
C TYR A 10 13.71 40.45 42.29
N LYS A 11 14.40 40.59 43.44
CA LYS A 11 14.50 39.55 44.47
C LYS A 11 14.13 40.15 45.82
N THR A 12 13.32 39.42 46.59
CA THR A 12 12.96 39.80 47.96
C THR A 12 12.69 38.56 48.80
N GLU A 13 12.86 38.66 50.12
CA GLU A 13 12.53 37.59 51.07
C GLU A 13 11.14 37.80 51.72
N ASP A 14 10.54 38.97 51.49
CA ASP A 14 9.24 39.36 52.05
C ASP A 14 8.12 39.19 51.01
N SER A 15 7.08 38.42 51.40
CA SER A 15 5.91 38.14 50.58
C SER A 15 5.06 39.40 50.30
N SER A 16 5.04 40.37 51.22
CA SER A 16 4.30 41.62 51.06
C SER A 16 4.93 42.49 49.98
N ASN A 17 6.26 42.61 50.01
CA ASN A 17 7.02 43.32 48.99
C ASN A 17 6.93 42.62 47.62
N TRP A 18 6.87 41.29 47.61
CA TRP A 18 6.63 40.51 46.39
C TRP A 18 5.26 40.78 45.77
N CYS A 19 4.21 40.81 46.59
CA CYS A 19 2.84 41.09 46.14
C CYS A 19 2.74 42.51 45.56
N LYS A 20 3.29 43.50 46.29
CA LYS A 20 3.36 44.90 45.84
C LYS A 20 4.16 45.04 44.55
N HIS A 21 5.28 44.32 44.41
CA HIS A 21 6.07 44.30 43.18
C HIS A 21 5.23 43.86 41.98
N LYS A 22 4.49 42.75 42.08
CA LYS A 22 3.64 42.25 40.99
C LYS A 22 2.51 43.20 40.58
N GLN A 23 2.02 44.01 41.52
CA GLN A 23 0.98 45.00 41.26
C GLN A 23 1.53 46.37 40.85
N SER A 24 2.85 46.56 40.90
CA SER A 24 3.47 47.83 40.57
C SER A 24 3.33 48.14 39.07
N LYS A 25 3.09 49.42 38.76
CA LYS A 25 2.99 49.92 37.38
C LYS A 25 4.19 49.50 36.52
N LYS A 26 5.40 49.61 37.07
CA LYS A 26 6.65 49.22 36.39
C LYS A 26 6.70 47.74 36.01
N HIS A 27 6.19 46.85 36.88
CA HIS A 27 6.12 45.43 36.56
C HIS A 27 5.08 45.17 35.46
N ILE A 28 3.88 45.74 35.62
CA ILE A 28 2.77 45.57 34.67
C ILE A 28 3.15 46.07 33.27
N GLU A 29 3.78 47.24 33.16
CA GLU A 29 4.29 47.78 31.90
C GLU A 29 5.31 46.84 31.24
N LYS A 30 6.24 46.26 32.03
CA LYS A 30 7.22 45.31 31.52
C LYS A 30 6.59 44.00 31.06
N VAL A 31 5.56 43.51 31.76
CA VAL A 31 4.78 42.33 31.35
C VAL A 31 3.98 42.62 30.06
N GLN A 32 3.37 43.81 29.96
CA GLN A 32 2.65 44.24 28.76
C GLN A 32 3.60 44.35 27.57
N LEU A 33 4.75 45.01 27.73
CA LEU A 33 5.75 45.14 26.67
C LEU A 33 6.27 43.77 26.19
N LEU A 34 6.49 42.81 27.10
CA LEU A 34 6.83 41.43 26.72
C LEU A 34 5.68 40.69 26.03
N ARG A 35 4.43 40.94 26.44
CA ARG A 35 3.24 40.40 25.77
C ARG A 35 3.13 40.97 24.36
N ASP A 36 3.34 42.27 24.19
CA ASP A 36 3.24 42.99 22.92
C ASP A 36 4.37 42.54 21.98
N LEU A 37 5.61 42.42 22.47
CA LEU A 37 6.71 41.80 21.72
C LEU A 37 6.42 40.34 21.35
N LYS A 38 5.79 39.56 22.24
CA LYS A 38 5.39 38.18 21.94
C LYS A 38 4.25 38.14 20.92
N MET A 39 3.34 39.11 20.94
CA MET A 39 2.31 39.29 19.92
C MET A 39 2.92 39.71 18.59
N ASP A 40 3.92 40.58 18.57
CA ASP A 40 4.67 40.94 17.36
C ASP A 40 5.43 39.73 16.80
N ILE A 41 6.09 38.92 17.64
CA ILE A 41 6.73 37.67 17.19
C ILE A 41 5.69 36.65 16.70
N THR A 42 4.53 36.55 17.34
CA THR A 42 3.42 35.68 16.93
C THR A 42 2.75 36.18 15.64
N PHE A 43 2.69 37.49 15.43
CA PHE A 43 2.22 38.16 14.23
C PHE A 43 3.23 38.07 13.08
N CYS A 44 4.53 38.04 13.39
CA CYS A 44 5.59 37.72 12.44
C CYS A 44 5.54 36.24 12.05
N ASN A 45 5.31 35.32 13.00
CA ASN A 45 5.11 33.90 12.68
C ASN A 45 3.81 33.67 11.89
N SER A 46 2.73 34.40 12.18
CA SER A 46 1.51 34.32 11.36
C SER A 46 1.73 34.95 9.99
N LYS A 47 2.46 36.06 9.82
CA LYS A 47 2.82 36.58 8.49
C LYS A 47 3.85 35.72 7.74
N ILE A 48 4.76 35.03 8.42
CA ILE A 48 5.71 34.08 7.81
C ILE A 48 4.97 32.81 7.36
N THR A 49 3.96 32.36 8.11
CA THR A 49 3.12 31.21 7.73
C THR A 49 1.97 31.55 6.78
N VAL A 50 1.51 32.81 6.72
CA VAL A 50 0.35 33.24 5.92
C VAL A 50 0.74 33.99 4.63
N LYS A 51 1.94 34.59 4.52
CA LYS A 51 2.45 35.06 3.20
C LYS A 51 2.86 33.91 2.26
N TYR A 52 2.94 32.68 2.77
CA TYR A 52 3.01 31.47 1.96
C TYR A 52 1.64 30.82 1.74
N HIS A 53 0.55 31.58 1.74
CA HIS A 53 -0.56 31.26 0.84
C HIS A 53 -0.22 31.75 -0.57
N GLN A 54 0.78 31.10 -1.17
CA GLN A 54 0.78 30.95 -2.60
C GLN A 54 -0.52 30.24 -2.97
N THR A 55 -1.20 30.75 -3.98
CA THR A 55 -2.11 29.99 -4.84
C THR A 55 -1.36 28.89 -5.61
N GLU A 56 -0.43 28.19 -4.96
CA GLU A 56 0.34 27.10 -5.52
C GLU A 56 -0.26 25.79 -5.05
N LYS A 57 -0.61 24.96 -6.02
CA LYS A 57 -1.00 23.56 -5.86
C LYS A 57 -0.29 22.96 -4.65
N VAL A 58 -1.02 22.75 -3.55
CA VAL A 58 -0.52 21.99 -2.40
C VAL A 58 0.03 20.71 -2.98
N LYS A 59 1.34 20.49 -2.85
CA LYS A 59 2.03 19.39 -3.52
C LYS A 59 1.55 18.08 -2.89
N SER A 60 0.50 17.52 -3.48
CA SER A 60 -0.09 16.24 -3.10
C SER A 60 0.70 15.13 -3.78
N TYR A 61 1.16 14.19 -2.97
CA TYR A 61 1.82 12.98 -3.40
C TYR A 61 0.77 11.87 -3.47
N ILE A 62 0.60 11.28 -4.65
CA ILE A 62 -0.40 10.24 -4.91
C ILE A 62 0.33 8.91 -5.12
N CYS A 63 -0.22 7.82 -4.59
CA CYS A 63 0.27 6.48 -4.88
C CYS A 63 0.01 6.11 -6.34
N LYS A 64 0.94 5.37 -6.96
CA LYS A 64 0.78 4.93 -8.35
C LYS A 64 -0.18 3.74 -8.51
N HIS A 65 -0.41 3.02 -7.43
CA HIS A 65 -1.17 1.76 -7.42
C HIS A 65 -2.53 1.89 -6.74
N CYS A 66 -2.82 2.99 -6.03
CA CYS A 66 -4.11 3.18 -5.37
C CYS A 66 -4.40 4.66 -5.15
N ASP A 67 -5.61 4.98 -4.68
CA ASP A 67 -6.08 6.35 -4.47
C ASP A 67 -5.53 7.03 -3.21
N PHE A 68 -4.48 6.47 -2.60
CA PHE A 68 -3.85 7.06 -1.43
C PHE A 68 -3.16 8.38 -1.79
N THR A 69 -3.46 9.44 -1.04
CA THR A 69 -2.86 10.77 -1.22
C THR A 69 -2.31 11.32 0.10
N THR A 70 -1.23 12.09 0.02
CA THR A 70 -0.62 12.71 1.19
C THR A 70 0.13 14.00 0.82
N SER A 71 0.20 14.96 1.74
CA SER A 71 1.01 16.17 1.62
C SER A 71 2.50 15.93 1.85
N HIS A 72 2.90 14.75 2.34
CA HIS A 72 4.28 14.49 2.79
C HIS A 72 4.93 13.34 2.01
N ARG A 73 6.09 13.62 1.38
CA ARG A 73 6.87 12.61 0.63
C ARG A 73 7.24 11.37 1.46
N PRO A 74 7.68 11.46 2.73
CA PRO A 74 8.00 10.27 3.53
C PRO A 74 6.79 9.37 3.78
N SER A 75 5.61 9.96 3.94
CA SER A 75 4.35 9.23 4.09
C SER A 75 4.00 8.45 2.82
N LEU A 76 4.21 9.04 1.64
CA LEU A 76 4.03 8.34 0.37
C LEU A 76 5.03 7.18 0.25
N TYR A 77 6.31 7.40 0.57
CA TYR A 77 7.33 6.36 0.48
C TYR A 77 6.99 5.15 1.37
N ARG A 78 6.63 5.40 2.64
CA ARG A 78 6.21 4.35 3.57
C ARG A 78 4.95 3.63 3.09
N HIS A 79 4.00 4.37 2.50
CA HIS A 79 2.80 3.77 1.91
C HIS A 79 3.16 2.89 0.71
N GLN A 80 3.98 3.37 -0.24
CA GLN A 80 4.35 2.63 -1.45
C GLN A 80 5.01 1.29 -1.13
N ASN A 81 5.91 1.25 -0.14
CA ASN A 81 6.55 0.00 0.29
C ASN A 81 5.57 -1.03 0.87
N ASN A 82 4.42 -0.56 1.38
CA ASN A 82 3.39 -1.40 1.99
C ASN A 82 2.08 -1.43 1.19
N CYS A 83 2.07 -0.88 -0.03
CA CYS A 83 0.85 -0.77 -0.81
C CYS A 83 0.41 -2.16 -1.26
N MET A 84 -0.74 -2.62 -0.76
CA MET A 84 -1.28 -3.93 -1.12
C MET A 84 -1.55 -4.05 -2.61
N VAL A 85 -2.12 -3.00 -3.23
CA VAL A 85 -2.43 -3.02 -4.67
C VAL A 85 -1.14 -3.16 -5.50
N GLY A 86 -0.07 -2.46 -5.12
CA GLY A 86 1.23 -2.61 -5.79
C GLY A 86 1.80 -4.03 -5.66
N LYS A 87 1.65 -4.66 -4.49
CA LYS A 87 2.09 -6.04 -4.26
C LYS A 87 1.27 -7.07 -5.05
N LEU A 88 -0.03 -6.83 -5.22
CA LEU A 88 -0.90 -7.69 -6.03
C LEU A 88 -0.54 -7.59 -7.52
N GLU A 89 -0.37 -6.38 -8.04
CA GLU A 89 0.06 -6.19 -9.44
C GLU A 89 1.41 -6.85 -9.75
N GLU A 90 2.35 -6.82 -8.81
CA GLU A 90 3.65 -7.49 -8.95
C GLU A 90 3.49 -9.02 -8.96
N LYS A 91 2.67 -9.55 -8.07
CA LYS A 91 2.37 -10.98 -8.01
C LYS A 91 1.64 -11.49 -9.26
N ASP A 92 0.68 -10.72 -9.77
CA ASP A 92 -0.03 -11.06 -11.00
C ASP A 92 0.91 -11.06 -12.22
N LYS A 93 1.86 -10.10 -12.28
CA LYS A 93 2.90 -10.08 -13.31
C LYS A 93 3.84 -11.27 -13.21
N GLU A 94 4.21 -11.67 -12.00
CA GLU A 94 5.06 -12.84 -11.75
C GLU A 94 4.35 -14.13 -12.22
N LEU A 95 3.08 -14.32 -11.83
CA LEU A 95 2.26 -15.44 -12.28
C LEU A 95 2.11 -15.48 -13.80
N LEU A 96 1.81 -14.34 -14.43
CA LEU A 96 1.72 -14.23 -15.88
C LEU A 96 3.05 -14.57 -16.56
N THR A 97 4.17 -14.16 -15.96
CA THR A 97 5.51 -14.49 -16.48
C THR A 97 5.78 -15.98 -16.40
N GLN A 98 5.43 -16.62 -15.28
CA GLN A 98 5.58 -18.05 -15.08
C GLN A 98 4.71 -18.88 -16.06
N GLU A 99 3.47 -18.44 -16.30
CA GLU A 99 2.60 -19.10 -17.27
C GLU A 99 3.18 -18.98 -18.69
N ASN A 100 3.66 -17.80 -19.07
CA ASN A 100 4.29 -17.59 -20.37
C ASN A 100 5.56 -18.41 -20.57
N THR A 101 6.38 -18.58 -19.53
CA THR A 101 7.58 -19.43 -19.63
C THR A 101 7.20 -20.90 -19.79
N HIS A 102 6.19 -21.37 -19.04
CA HIS A 102 5.67 -22.73 -19.19
C HIS A 102 5.09 -22.98 -20.58
N LEU A 103 4.27 -22.07 -21.11
CA LEU A 103 3.72 -22.18 -22.47
C LEU A 103 4.83 -22.23 -23.52
N LYS A 104 5.88 -21.40 -23.39
CA LYS A 104 7.04 -21.46 -24.28
C LYS A 104 7.74 -22.82 -24.22
N GLN A 105 7.94 -23.39 -23.02
CA GLN A 105 8.54 -24.71 -22.86
C GLN A 105 7.69 -25.80 -23.55
N VAL A 106 6.37 -25.77 -23.37
CA VAL A 106 5.46 -26.72 -24.04
C VAL A 106 5.53 -26.59 -25.56
N ILE A 107 5.57 -25.35 -26.09
CA ILE A 107 5.71 -25.11 -27.53
C ILE A 107 7.03 -25.68 -28.06
N GLU A 108 8.15 -25.46 -27.38
CA GLU A 108 9.45 -26.01 -27.79
C GLU A 108 9.46 -27.55 -27.74
N MET A 109 8.92 -28.15 -26.68
CA MET A 109 8.77 -29.62 -26.61
C MET A 109 7.96 -30.19 -27.78
N LEU A 110 6.89 -29.52 -28.18
CA LEU A 110 6.07 -29.92 -29.33
C LEU A 110 6.84 -29.76 -30.64
N ARG A 111 7.59 -28.67 -30.80
CA ARG A 111 8.46 -28.46 -31.98
C ARG A 111 9.53 -29.54 -32.09
N ASP A 112 10.23 -29.85 -31.01
CA ASP A 112 11.25 -30.91 -30.98
C ASP A 112 10.66 -32.28 -31.31
N SER A 113 9.45 -32.56 -30.82
CA SER A 113 8.74 -33.81 -31.13
C SER A 113 8.39 -33.92 -32.62
N LEU A 114 8.00 -32.81 -33.25
CA LEU A 114 7.69 -32.77 -34.69
C LEU A 114 8.95 -32.87 -35.55
N ILE A 115 10.03 -32.18 -35.19
CA ILE A 115 11.29 -32.17 -35.93
C ILE A 115 11.99 -33.54 -35.82
N ASN A 116 12.04 -34.13 -34.63
CA ASN A 116 12.68 -35.43 -34.42
C ASN A 116 11.79 -36.60 -34.88
N GLY A 117 10.46 -36.43 -34.91
CA GLY A 117 9.53 -37.38 -35.50
C GLY A 117 9.60 -37.45 -37.04
N GLY A 118 10.08 -36.38 -37.71
CA GLY A 118 10.22 -36.33 -39.17
C GLY A 118 11.49 -36.98 -39.72
N ASN A 119 12.53 -37.16 -38.90
CA ASN A 119 13.86 -37.59 -39.37
C ASN A 119 14.14 -39.09 -39.22
N ASN A 120 13.27 -39.87 -38.55
CA ASN A 120 13.36 -41.32 -38.50
C ASN A 120 12.40 -41.98 -39.51
N SER A 121 12.55 -41.63 -40.79
CA SER A 121 12.02 -42.46 -41.88
C SER A 121 12.98 -43.61 -42.17
N SER A 122 13.21 -44.44 -41.15
CA SER A 122 13.70 -45.81 -41.27
C SER A 122 13.39 -46.54 -39.98
N THR A 123 12.20 -47.13 -39.94
CA THR A 123 11.83 -48.44 -39.35
C THR A 123 10.36 -48.39 -38.90
N ASN A 124 9.54 -49.19 -39.58
CA ASN A 124 8.27 -49.74 -39.11
C ASN A 124 7.30 -48.81 -38.37
N GLY A 125 6.52 -48.08 -39.17
CA GLY A 125 5.06 -48.30 -39.17
C GLY A 125 4.20 -47.77 -38.02
N ASN A 126 4.71 -46.96 -37.09
CA ASN A 126 3.87 -46.35 -36.07
C ASN A 126 3.68 -44.86 -36.35
N SER A 127 2.51 -44.50 -36.89
CA SER A 127 2.08 -43.12 -37.07
C SER A 127 2.16 -42.35 -35.74
N ILE A 128 2.52 -41.06 -35.78
CA ILE A 128 2.43 -40.13 -34.63
C ILE A 128 1.04 -40.20 -33.96
N THR A 129 0.00 -40.43 -34.76
CA THR A 129 -1.37 -40.68 -34.30
C THR A 129 -1.42 -41.90 -33.37
N GLU A 130 -0.82 -43.02 -33.74
CA GLU A 130 -0.78 -44.25 -32.93
C GLU A 130 -0.07 -44.01 -31.58
N ALA A 131 1.04 -43.26 -31.57
CA ALA A 131 1.78 -42.96 -30.35
C ALA A 131 0.98 -42.08 -29.36
N LEU A 132 0.19 -41.13 -29.87
CA LEU A 132 -0.68 -40.27 -29.07
C LEU A 132 -1.90 -41.03 -28.54
N TYR A 133 -2.58 -41.81 -29.39
CA TYR A 133 -3.79 -42.56 -29.01
C TYR A 133 -3.51 -43.84 -28.21
N LYS A 134 -2.28 -44.39 -28.24
CA LYS A 134 -1.89 -45.56 -27.45
C LYS A 134 -2.07 -45.37 -25.94
N LYS A 135 -1.86 -44.15 -25.43
CA LYS A 135 -2.11 -43.82 -24.00
C LYS A 135 -3.60 -43.67 -23.68
N MET A 136 -4.42 -43.34 -24.68
CA MET A 136 -5.88 -43.16 -24.54
C MET A 136 -6.67 -44.46 -24.77
N LYS A 137 -6.03 -45.51 -25.30
CA LYS A 137 -6.65 -46.81 -25.60
C LYS A 137 -7.24 -47.51 -24.37
N ASN A 138 -6.70 -47.24 -23.19
CA ASN A 138 -7.16 -47.82 -21.93
C ASN A 138 -8.05 -46.86 -21.13
N ASN A 139 -8.54 -45.78 -21.74
CA ASN A 139 -9.49 -44.92 -21.06
C ASN A 139 -10.79 -45.70 -20.84
N PRO A 140 -11.24 -45.90 -19.59
CA PRO A 140 -12.49 -46.58 -19.34
C PRO A 140 -13.61 -45.86 -20.10
N PRO A 141 -14.56 -46.60 -20.69
CA PRO A 141 -15.71 -46.00 -21.33
C PRO A 141 -16.40 -45.08 -20.32
N LEU A 142 -16.88 -43.92 -20.81
CA LEU A 142 -17.67 -43.02 -19.99
C LEU A 142 -18.85 -43.83 -19.45
N MET A 143 -18.92 -43.95 -18.13
CA MET A 143 -20.00 -44.64 -17.46
C MET A 143 -21.28 -43.87 -17.77
N GLU A 144 -22.23 -44.54 -18.40
CA GLU A 144 -23.56 -44.00 -18.65
C GLU A 144 -24.22 -43.81 -17.28
N LEU A 145 -24.56 -42.55 -16.95
CA LEU A 145 -25.28 -42.25 -15.72
C LEU A 145 -26.74 -42.61 -15.93
N ASP A 146 -27.24 -43.55 -15.13
CA ASP A 146 -28.67 -43.82 -15.03
C ASP A 146 -29.33 -42.66 -14.24
N TYR A 147 -29.88 -41.71 -15.00
CA TYR A 147 -30.52 -40.52 -14.43
C TYR A 147 -31.78 -40.89 -13.62
N ASP A 148 -32.42 -42.02 -13.90
CA ASP A 148 -33.61 -42.47 -13.19
C ASP A 148 -33.25 -42.97 -11.77
N ASP A 149 -32.12 -43.66 -11.59
CA ASP A 149 -31.60 -44.04 -10.27
C ASP A 149 -31.22 -42.80 -9.43
N PHE A 150 -30.64 -41.77 -10.06
CA PHE A 150 -30.30 -40.52 -9.38
C PHE A 150 -31.54 -39.74 -8.93
N LEU A 151 -32.57 -39.62 -9.77
CA LEU A 151 -33.83 -38.96 -9.41
C LEU A 151 -34.59 -39.75 -8.34
N SER A 152 -34.65 -41.08 -8.43
CA SER A 152 -35.42 -41.90 -7.47
C SER A 152 -34.86 -41.82 -6.04
N LYS A 153 -33.55 -41.67 -5.87
CA LYS A 153 -32.91 -41.51 -4.57
C LYS A 153 -33.10 -40.14 -3.94
N HIS A 154 -33.50 -39.12 -4.70
CA HIS A 154 -33.53 -37.73 -4.25
C HIS A 154 -34.93 -37.09 -4.30
N ILE A 155 -35.92 -37.82 -4.82
CA ILE A 155 -37.34 -37.45 -4.78
C ILE A 155 -38.08 -38.41 -3.83
N HIS A 156 -37.73 -38.39 -2.56
CA HIS A 156 -38.62 -38.87 -1.49
C HIS A 156 -38.29 -38.15 -0.19
N LYS A 157 -38.91 -36.99 -0.01
CA LYS A 157 -39.24 -36.36 1.28
C LYS A 157 -39.97 -35.07 0.97
N ASP A 158 -41.29 -35.18 0.88
CA ASP A 158 -42.25 -34.14 1.25
C ASP A 158 -43.64 -34.82 1.23
N GLU A 159 -43.88 -35.65 2.25
CA GLU A 159 -45.21 -35.94 2.81
C GLU A 159 -45.10 -35.89 4.34
#